data_AF-A0A3G6TK83-F1
#
_entry.id   AF-A0A3G6TK83-F1
#
_cell.length_a   1.000
_cell.length_b   1.000
_cell.length_c   1.000
_cell.angle_alpha   90.00
_cell.angle_beta   90.00
_cell.angle_gamma   90.00
#
_symmetry.space_group_name_H-M   'P 1'
#
loop_
_entity.id
_entity.type
_entity.pdbx_description
1 polymer ?
#
loop_
_entity_poly.entity_id
_entity_poly.type
_entity_poly.pdbx_seq_one_letter_code
_entity_poly.pdbx_strand_id
1 'polypeptide(L)'
;MKKYIVSALFPILLSCKKEKEIPATKGTAVQKKDIAVAVEPDFKFDKNTVFGVYQLTNKDIAICIPVQFGDSEDPLSGKYENFLVKDSIPWIYGRDMKDYKYYDTLSAGPLYYNKRFEDSFKKEMKASYFVYGTKSSQECKIKRVVFQSTECGNDYIAYILNVDKDIVGNPLIASEKEIPLKYGNNYTEVNKSIKKSAAKESTENNYGFGNYNPIVYGNYKNLYFTYYDDFKWYDKKSGSNCQFPERAVFESDSKGKINLLWSSEMDLLGLPCL
;
A
#
# COMPACT_ATOMS: atom_id res chain seq x y z
N MET A 1 26.36 13.38 56.16
CA MET A 1 24.99 13.47 56.71
C MET A 1 24.03 12.70 55.81
N LYS A 2 22.94 12.20 56.40
CA LYS A 2 22.22 10.96 56.07
C LYS A 2 21.56 10.90 54.68
N LYS A 3 21.59 9.70 54.10
CA LYS A 3 20.78 9.22 52.96
C LYS A 3 19.36 8.90 53.42
N TYR A 4 18.35 9.16 52.58
CA TYR A 4 17.00 8.62 52.75
C TYR A 4 16.57 7.88 51.48
N ILE A 5 16.38 6.57 51.64
CA ILE A 5 15.74 5.66 50.69
C ILE A 5 14.27 5.59 51.12
N VAL A 6 13.34 5.91 50.23
CA VAL A 6 11.91 5.72 50.47
C VAL A 6 11.50 4.42 49.77
N SER A 7 11.41 3.34 50.55
CA SER A 7 10.77 2.08 50.15
C SER A 7 9.25 2.22 50.34
N ALA A 8 8.49 2.12 49.26
CA ALA A 8 7.04 1.96 49.32
C ALA A 8 6.70 0.46 49.38
N LEU A 9 6.21 0.02 50.54
CA LEU A 9 5.62 -1.29 50.78
C LEU A 9 4.16 -1.28 50.29
N PHE A 10 3.84 -2.11 49.28
CA PHE A 10 2.46 -2.43 48.90
C PHE A 10 1.96 -3.61 49.73
N PRO A 11 0.83 -3.50 50.45
CA PRO A 11 0.23 -4.65 51.11
C PRO A 11 -0.59 -5.48 50.11
N ILE A 12 -0.26 -6.77 50.05
CA ILE A 12 -1.01 -7.80 49.34
C ILE A 12 -2.28 -8.09 50.16
N LEU A 13 -3.44 -7.66 49.67
CA LEU A 13 -4.73 -8.07 50.21
C LEU A 13 -5.10 -9.44 49.63
N LEU A 14 -4.79 -10.49 50.39
CA LEU A 14 -5.35 -11.83 50.23
C LEU A 14 -6.83 -11.81 50.61
N SER A 15 -7.72 -11.85 49.61
CA SER A 15 -9.15 -12.07 49.82
C SER A 15 -9.48 -13.55 49.61
N CYS A 16 -9.52 -14.30 50.71
CA CYS A 16 -10.19 -15.60 50.77
C CYS A 16 -11.70 -15.42 50.53
N LYS A 17 -12.26 -16.04 49.48
CA LYS A 17 -13.69 -16.30 49.39
C LYS A 17 -13.95 -17.80 49.35
N LYS A 18 -14.79 -18.20 50.29
CA LYS A 18 -15.21 -19.55 50.67
C LYS A 18 -15.84 -20.30 49.49
N GLU A 19 -15.52 -21.60 49.41
CA GLU A 19 -16.30 -22.60 48.69
C GLU A 19 -17.74 -22.61 49.21
N LYS A 20 -18.70 -22.65 48.27
CA LYS A 20 -20.08 -23.00 48.55
C LYS A 20 -20.48 -24.13 47.61
N GLU A 21 -20.99 -25.18 48.22
CA GLU A 21 -21.48 -26.41 47.62
C GLU A 21 -22.57 -26.19 46.56
N ILE A 22 -22.60 -27.14 45.63
CA ILE A 22 -23.48 -27.28 44.48
C ILE A 22 -24.91 -27.66 44.93
N PRO A 23 -25.96 -27.03 44.39
CA PRO A 23 -27.27 -27.64 44.27
C PRO A 23 -27.46 -28.18 42.86
N ALA A 24 -27.67 -29.49 42.74
CA ALA A 24 -28.07 -30.16 41.52
C ALA A 24 -29.42 -29.62 41.02
N THR A 25 -29.46 -29.08 39.81
CA THR A 25 -30.73 -28.78 39.12
C THR A 25 -30.68 -29.25 37.68
N LYS A 26 -31.49 -30.30 37.46
CA LYS A 26 -32.16 -30.84 36.27
C LYS A 26 -31.79 -30.27 34.89
N GLY A 27 -31.55 -31.21 33.98
CA GLY A 27 -31.18 -31.01 32.59
C GLY A 27 -32.01 -29.97 31.86
N THR A 28 -31.30 -29.00 31.28
CA THR A 28 -31.79 -28.18 30.20
C THR A 28 -30.99 -28.59 28.96
N ALA A 29 -31.71 -28.97 27.92
CA ALA A 29 -31.15 -29.42 26.66
C ALA A 29 -30.08 -28.46 26.16
N VAL A 30 -28.91 -29.01 25.85
CA VAL A 30 -27.86 -28.33 25.09
C VAL A 30 -28.46 -27.99 23.73
N GLN A 31 -28.96 -26.76 23.59
CA GLN A 31 -29.13 -26.18 22.27
C GLN A 31 -27.72 -26.06 21.70
N LYS A 32 -27.40 -26.94 20.75
CA LYS A 32 -26.33 -26.71 19.79
C LYS A 32 -26.59 -25.32 19.21
N LYS A 33 -25.79 -24.35 19.64
CA LYS A 33 -25.67 -23.08 18.96
C LYS A 33 -25.15 -23.46 17.59
N ASP A 34 -26.02 -23.44 16.59
CA ASP A 34 -25.61 -23.54 15.20
C ASP A 34 -24.53 -22.49 15.01
N ILE A 35 -23.29 -22.95 14.87
CA ILE A 35 -22.19 -22.12 14.43
C ILE A 35 -22.60 -21.77 13.01
N ALA A 36 -23.19 -20.58 12.85
CA ALA A 36 -23.37 -19.99 11.54
C ALA A 36 -21.98 -19.96 10.90
N VAL A 37 -21.74 -20.90 9.99
CA VAL A 37 -20.55 -20.91 9.16
C VAL A 37 -20.64 -19.62 8.37
N ALA A 38 -19.88 -18.60 8.78
CA ALA A 38 -19.78 -17.37 8.05
C ALA A 38 -19.29 -17.75 6.65
N VAL A 39 -20.19 -17.64 5.66
CA VAL A 39 -19.86 -17.88 4.27
C VAL A 39 -18.81 -16.83 3.91
N GLU A 40 -17.57 -17.25 3.69
CA GLU A 40 -16.53 -16.33 3.27
C GLU A 40 -16.98 -15.65 1.97
N PRO A 41 -16.88 -14.32 1.87
CA PRO A 41 -17.27 -13.61 0.65
C PRO A 41 -16.52 -14.22 -0.53
N ASP A 42 -17.21 -14.49 -1.65
CA ASP A 42 -16.54 -14.97 -2.86
C ASP A 42 -15.90 -13.81 -3.60
N PHE A 43 -14.61 -13.59 -3.37
CA PHE A 43 -13.81 -12.57 -4.02
C PHE A 43 -12.97 -13.20 -5.14
N LYS A 44 -12.99 -12.57 -6.31
CA LYS A 44 -12.11 -12.89 -7.45
C LYS A 44 -11.18 -11.71 -7.70
N PHE A 45 -9.88 -11.98 -7.70
CA PHE A 45 -8.87 -10.97 -7.97
C PHE A 45 -8.95 -10.48 -9.42
N ASP A 46 -8.94 -9.16 -9.59
CA ASP A 46 -8.90 -8.49 -10.89
C ASP A 46 -7.79 -7.43 -10.85
N LYS A 47 -6.70 -7.73 -11.57
CA LYS A 47 -5.51 -6.89 -11.63
C LYS A 47 -5.77 -5.48 -12.17
N ASN A 48 -6.85 -5.28 -12.94
CA ASN A 48 -7.21 -3.99 -13.51
C ASN A 48 -7.92 -3.08 -12.50
N THR A 49 -8.23 -3.59 -11.30
CA THR A 49 -8.94 -2.86 -10.24
C THR A 49 -8.09 -2.69 -8.98
N VAL A 50 -6.79 -2.99 -9.08
CA VAL A 50 -5.82 -2.93 -7.99
C VAL A 50 -4.64 -2.08 -8.40
N PHE A 51 -4.20 -1.21 -7.49
CA PHE A 51 -3.17 -0.23 -7.74
C PHE A 51 -2.13 -0.24 -6.63
N GLY A 52 -0.86 -0.01 -6.98
CA GLY A 52 0.19 0.24 -6.00
C GLY A 52 -0.06 1.57 -5.30
N VAL A 53 0.14 1.58 -3.97
CA VAL A 53 0.03 2.79 -3.16
C VAL A 53 1.38 3.07 -2.52
N TYR A 54 1.83 4.30 -2.69
CA TYR A 54 3.14 4.74 -2.23
C TYR A 54 3.03 6.05 -1.47
N GLN A 55 3.92 6.20 -0.48
CA GLN A 55 4.14 7.47 0.18
C GLN A 55 5.07 8.30 -0.71
N LEU A 56 4.66 9.49 -1.12
CA LEU A 56 5.43 10.38 -2.00
C LEU A 56 6.12 11.51 -1.22
N THR A 57 5.53 11.94 -0.10
CA THR A 57 6.11 12.94 0.80
C THR A 57 5.92 12.48 2.24
N ASN A 58 6.33 13.28 3.22
CA ASN A 58 6.08 12.95 4.64
C ASN A 58 4.58 12.84 5.02
N LYS A 59 3.67 13.36 4.18
CA LYS A 59 2.23 13.39 4.44
C LYS A 59 1.38 12.83 3.30
N ASP A 60 1.90 12.80 2.08
CA ASP A 60 1.13 12.48 0.88
C ASP A 60 1.32 11.01 0.51
N ILE A 61 0.19 10.31 0.40
CA ILE A 61 0.09 8.92 -0.02
C ILE A 61 -0.75 8.89 -1.28
N ALA A 62 -0.29 8.19 -2.32
CA ALA A 62 -0.90 8.26 -3.64
C ALA A 62 -0.95 6.91 -4.34
N ILE A 63 -1.96 6.76 -5.21
CA ILE A 63 -1.88 5.85 -6.35
C ILE A 63 -1.08 6.58 -7.43
N CYS A 64 -0.05 5.93 -7.96
CA CYS A 64 0.80 6.48 -9.02
C CYS A 64 0.52 5.69 -10.31
N ILE A 65 0.06 6.37 -11.36
CA ILE A 65 -0.23 5.75 -12.66
C ILE A 65 0.80 6.25 -13.67
N PRO A 66 1.63 5.36 -14.26
CA PRO A 66 2.57 5.75 -15.30
C PRO A 66 1.81 6.30 -16.50
N VAL A 67 2.39 7.32 -17.13
CA VAL A 67 1.94 7.84 -18.42
C VAL A 67 3.16 8.12 -19.27
N GLN A 68 3.11 7.72 -20.54
CA GLN A 68 4.25 7.79 -21.45
C GLN A 68 3.90 8.54 -22.73
N PHE A 69 4.78 9.48 -23.11
CA PHE A 69 4.63 10.19 -24.38
C PHE A 69 4.78 9.24 -25.58
N GLY A 70 3.90 9.38 -26.56
CA GLY A 70 3.90 8.55 -27.76
C GLY A 70 3.36 7.13 -27.56
N ASP A 71 2.87 6.78 -26.37
CA ASP A 71 2.13 5.53 -26.16
C ASP A 71 0.70 5.70 -26.69
N SER A 72 0.49 5.26 -27.93
CA SER A 72 -0.82 5.33 -28.59
C SER A 72 -1.82 4.28 -28.10
N GLU A 73 -1.34 3.23 -27.42
CA GLU A 73 -2.18 2.12 -26.96
C GLU A 73 -2.79 2.39 -25.58
N ASP A 74 -2.18 3.28 -24.77
CA ASP A 74 -2.75 3.74 -23.51
C ASP A 74 -3.57 5.05 -23.68
N PRO A 75 -4.91 4.99 -23.57
CA PRO A 75 -5.76 6.17 -23.69
C PRO A 75 -5.45 7.26 -22.65
N LEU A 76 -4.98 6.87 -21.46
CA LEU A 76 -4.64 7.83 -20.41
C LEU A 76 -3.38 8.62 -20.79
N SER A 77 -2.35 7.93 -21.28
CA SER A 77 -1.13 8.53 -21.84
C SER A 77 -1.43 9.49 -22.99
N GLY A 78 -2.24 9.07 -23.97
CA GLY A 78 -2.64 9.95 -25.07
C GLY A 78 -3.40 11.19 -24.60
N LYS A 79 -4.25 11.07 -23.57
CA LYS A 79 -4.94 12.22 -22.96
C LYS A 79 -3.98 13.13 -22.19
N TYR A 80 -3.04 12.53 -21.45
CA TYR A 80 -1.99 13.24 -20.72
C TYR A 80 -1.13 14.08 -21.67
N GLU A 81 -0.56 13.48 -22.70
CA GLU A 81 0.23 14.16 -23.73
C GLU A 81 -0.56 15.31 -24.38
N ASN A 82 -1.82 15.05 -24.79
CA ASN A 82 -2.69 16.07 -25.35
C ASN A 82 -2.91 17.25 -24.39
N PHE A 83 -3.07 16.98 -23.10
CA PHE A 83 -3.21 18.02 -22.09
C PHE A 83 -1.93 18.85 -21.97
N LEU A 84 -0.76 18.20 -21.87
CA LEU A 84 0.52 18.90 -21.72
C LEU A 84 0.89 19.75 -22.95
N VAL A 85 0.68 19.23 -24.17
CA VAL A 85 1.00 19.92 -25.43
C VAL A 85 0.10 21.14 -25.65
N LYS A 86 -1.20 21.05 -25.32
CA LYS A 86 -2.18 22.13 -25.51
C LYS A 86 -2.11 23.18 -24.40
N ASP A 87 -2.01 22.76 -23.15
CA ASP A 87 -2.04 23.66 -21.99
C ASP A 87 -0.64 24.19 -21.60
N SER A 88 0.41 23.82 -22.35
CA SER A 88 1.80 24.25 -22.16
C SER A 88 2.33 23.90 -20.76
N ILE A 89 2.30 22.60 -20.43
CA ILE A 89 2.73 22.08 -19.13
C ILE A 89 3.69 20.92 -19.41
N PRO A 90 4.95 21.09 -19.89
CA PRO A 90 6.09 21.54 -19.07
C PRO A 90 7.14 22.40 -19.82
N TRP A 91 8.14 22.92 -19.09
CA TRP A 91 9.34 23.62 -19.62
C TRP A 91 10.16 22.78 -20.61
N ILE A 92 9.95 21.45 -20.61
CA ILE A 92 10.66 20.46 -21.43
C ILE A 92 10.49 20.73 -22.93
N TYR A 93 9.46 21.49 -23.32
CA TYR A 93 9.25 21.95 -24.70
C TYR A 93 9.64 23.41 -24.94
N GLY A 94 10.47 24.00 -24.08
CA GLY A 94 10.90 25.41 -24.17
C GLY A 94 9.74 26.40 -23.95
N ARG A 95 8.68 25.99 -23.26
CA ARG A 95 7.50 26.82 -22.96
C ARG A 95 7.32 26.98 -21.45
N ASP A 96 7.10 28.21 -21.00
CA ASP A 96 6.79 28.47 -19.60
C ASP A 96 5.48 27.78 -19.19
N MET A 97 5.54 27.00 -18.11
CA MET A 97 4.35 26.38 -17.53
C MET A 97 3.37 27.43 -17.05
N LYS A 98 2.12 27.38 -17.51
CA LYS A 98 1.05 28.29 -17.06
C LYS A 98 0.30 27.73 -15.86
N ASP A 99 0.00 28.60 -14.89
CA ASP A 99 -0.86 28.32 -13.74
C ASP A 99 -0.46 27.10 -12.88
N TYR A 100 0.82 26.72 -12.91
CA TYR A 100 1.34 25.60 -12.12
C TYR A 100 1.92 26.07 -10.79
N LYS A 101 2.00 25.13 -9.84
CA LYS A 101 2.71 25.30 -8.58
C LYS A 101 3.54 24.06 -8.31
N TYR A 102 4.74 24.26 -7.76
CA TYR A 102 5.46 23.17 -7.11
C TYR A 102 4.60 22.67 -5.93
N TYR A 103 4.19 21.41 -5.99
CA TYR A 103 3.48 20.74 -4.92
C TYR A 103 4.46 20.21 -3.87
N ASP A 104 5.55 19.60 -4.36
CA ASP A 104 6.69 19.16 -3.57
C ASP A 104 7.96 19.20 -4.42
N THR A 105 9.10 19.50 -3.81
CA THR A 105 10.43 19.53 -4.46
C THR A 105 11.47 18.72 -3.72
N LEU A 106 11.11 18.07 -2.60
CA LEU A 106 12.05 17.45 -1.67
C LEU A 106 12.06 15.91 -1.79
N SER A 107 11.04 15.34 -2.40
CA SER A 107 10.88 13.90 -2.63
C SER A 107 11.74 13.38 -3.78
N ALA A 108 11.54 12.10 -4.14
CA ALA A 108 12.26 11.41 -5.23
C ALA A 108 12.31 12.22 -6.53
N GLY A 109 11.22 12.90 -6.88
CA GLY A 109 11.14 13.86 -7.97
C GLY A 109 10.15 14.99 -7.67
N PRO A 110 10.27 16.16 -8.33
CA PRO A 110 9.35 17.27 -8.10
C PRO A 110 7.94 16.92 -8.56
N LEU A 111 6.96 17.27 -7.73
CA LEU A 111 5.54 17.12 -8.01
C LEU A 111 4.92 18.47 -8.39
N TYR A 112 4.06 18.45 -9.39
CA TYR A 112 3.41 19.62 -9.96
C TYR A 112 1.92 19.60 -9.71
N TYR A 113 1.38 20.76 -9.34
CA TYR A 113 -0.05 20.98 -9.20
C TYR A 113 -0.54 22.00 -10.23
N ASN A 114 -1.62 21.66 -10.92
CA ASN A 114 -2.39 22.57 -11.74
C ASN A 114 -3.89 22.24 -11.57
N LYS A 115 -4.72 23.27 -11.36
CA LYS A 115 -6.16 23.08 -11.09
C LYS A 115 -6.91 22.46 -12.28
N ARG A 116 -6.61 22.88 -13.51
CA ARG A 116 -7.22 22.32 -14.74
C ARG A 116 -6.79 20.88 -14.95
N PHE A 117 -5.54 20.56 -14.64
CA PHE A 117 -5.03 19.20 -14.66
C PHE A 117 -5.80 18.34 -13.66
N GLU A 118 -5.92 18.80 -12.41
CA GLU A 118 -6.68 18.08 -11.38
C GLU A 118 -8.11 17.81 -11.84
N ASP A 119 -8.82 18.84 -12.30
CA ASP A 119 -10.22 18.69 -12.74
C ASP A 119 -10.36 17.74 -13.94
N SER A 120 -9.34 17.68 -14.80
CA SER A 120 -9.34 16.85 -16.01
C SER A 120 -9.03 15.39 -15.73
N PHE A 121 -8.15 15.09 -14.78
CA PHE A 121 -7.68 13.72 -14.51
C PHE A 121 -8.36 13.07 -13.31
N LYS A 122 -8.88 13.85 -12.36
CA LYS A 122 -9.62 13.30 -11.22
C LYS A 122 -10.85 12.50 -11.63
N LYS A 123 -11.48 12.84 -12.76
CA LYS A 123 -12.64 12.14 -13.33
C LYS A 123 -12.32 10.81 -14.01
N GLU A 124 -11.04 10.52 -14.25
CA GLU A 124 -10.59 9.25 -14.85
C GLU A 124 -10.51 8.13 -13.81
N MET A 125 -10.62 8.47 -12.53
CA MET A 125 -10.56 7.56 -11.40
C MET A 125 -11.90 7.51 -10.67
N LYS A 126 -12.13 6.42 -9.92
CA LYS A 126 -13.27 6.33 -9.01
C LYS A 126 -13.17 7.35 -7.88
N ALA A 127 -14.32 7.70 -7.31
CA ALA A 127 -14.38 8.67 -6.21
C ALA A 127 -13.71 8.14 -4.92
N SER A 128 -13.74 6.81 -4.71
CA SER A 128 -13.15 6.14 -3.56
C SER A 128 -12.56 4.77 -3.89
N TYR A 129 -11.65 4.33 -3.02
CA TYR A 129 -10.91 3.07 -3.09
C TYR A 129 -10.75 2.50 -1.68
N PHE A 130 -10.75 1.18 -1.56
CA PHE A 130 -10.28 0.51 -0.35
C PHE A 130 -8.76 0.48 -0.34
N VAL A 131 -8.13 1.16 0.63
CA VAL A 131 -6.68 1.19 0.80
C VAL A 131 -6.30 0.18 1.87
N TYR A 132 -5.40 -0.73 1.52
CA TYR A 132 -4.88 -1.77 2.40
C TYR A 132 -3.45 -1.40 2.78
N GLY A 133 -3.16 -1.46 4.07
CA GLY A 133 -1.81 -1.27 4.60
C GLY A 133 -1.37 -2.42 5.48
N THR A 134 -0.24 -2.24 6.15
CA THR A 134 0.38 -3.24 7.01
C THR A 134 -0.46 -3.70 8.22
N LYS A 135 -1.49 -2.94 8.61
CA LYS A 135 -2.32 -3.25 9.80
C LYS A 135 -3.76 -3.60 9.48
N SER A 136 -4.38 -2.86 8.56
CA SER A 136 -5.80 -3.00 8.22
C SER A 136 -6.08 -2.36 6.86
N SER A 137 -7.36 -2.22 6.53
CA SER A 137 -7.84 -1.44 5.39
C SER A 137 -8.77 -0.30 5.83
N GLN A 138 -8.97 0.66 4.93
CA GLN A 138 -9.99 1.70 5.06
C GLN A 138 -10.44 2.22 3.69
N GLU A 139 -11.66 2.71 3.59
CA GLU A 139 -12.10 3.44 2.39
C GLU A 139 -11.49 4.84 2.35
N CYS A 140 -10.85 5.19 1.23
CA CYS A 140 -10.22 6.48 0.98
C CYS A 140 -10.77 7.13 -0.29
N LYS A 141 -10.75 8.46 -0.33
CA LYS A 141 -11.10 9.32 -1.46
C LYS A 141 -9.86 10.03 -1.99
N ILE A 142 -9.90 10.36 -3.28
CA ILE A 142 -8.89 11.20 -3.92
C ILE A 142 -9.08 12.66 -3.46
N LYS A 143 -8.14 13.15 -2.66
CA LYS A 143 -8.07 14.54 -2.20
C LYS A 143 -7.59 15.47 -3.30
N ARG A 144 -6.54 15.07 -4.02
CA ARG A 144 -5.85 15.90 -4.99
C ARG A 144 -5.26 15.04 -6.10
N VAL A 145 -5.10 15.63 -7.27
CA VAL A 145 -4.31 15.04 -8.35
C VAL A 145 -3.14 15.97 -8.64
N VAL A 146 -1.95 15.39 -8.65
CA VAL A 146 -0.68 16.02 -9.02
C VAL A 146 -0.01 15.14 -10.06
N PHE A 147 1.05 15.64 -10.69
CA PHE A 147 1.81 14.85 -11.65
C PHE A 147 3.29 15.12 -11.47
N GLN A 148 4.09 14.16 -11.90
CA GLN A 148 5.51 14.32 -12.10
C GLN A 148 5.74 14.36 -13.60
N SER A 149 6.66 15.21 -14.05
CA SER A 149 7.10 15.20 -15.45
C SER A 149 8.62 15.26 -15.56
N THR A 150 9.19 14.43 -16.45
CA THR A 150 10.62 14.35 -16.74
C THR A 150 10.92 14.63 -18.21
N GLU A 151 12.15 15.08 -18.48
CA GLU A 151 12.64 15.33 -19.85
C GLU A 151 12.61 14.09 -20.76
N CYS A 152 12.52 12.89 -20.17
CA CYS A 152 12.48 11.64 -20.90
C CYS A 152 11.07 11.23 -21.35
N GLY A 153 10.02 11.97 -20.96
CA GLY A 153 8.63 11.66 -21.32
C GLY A 153 8.06 10.41 -20.61
N ASN A 154 8.76 9.90 -19.60
CA ASN A 154 8.29 8.89 -18.67
C ASN A 154 7.82 9.60 -17.42
N ASP A 155 6.51 9.74 -17.29
CA ASP A 155 5.85 10.59 -16.31
C ASP A 155 4.87 9.76 -15.48
N TYR A 156 4.28 10.35 -14.45
CA TYR A 156 3.15 9.73 -13.76
C TYR A 156 2.14 10.73 -13.22
N ILE A 157 0.91 10.26 -13.12
CA ILE A 157 -0.17 10.95 -12.43
C ILE A 157 -0.29 10.38 -11.02
N ALA A 158 -0.18 11.24 -10.01
CA ALA A 158 -0.34 10.87 -8.61
C ALA A 158 -1.70 11.34 -8.06
N TYR A 159 -2.52 10.37 -7.68
CA TYR A 159 -3.82 10.58 -7.06
C TYR A 159 -3.67 10.51 -5.54
N ILE A 160 -3.53 11.68 -4.90
CA ILE A 160 -3.32 11.79 -3.45
C ILE A 160 -4.58 11.36 -2.70
N LEU A 161 -4.43 10.41 -1.78
CA LEU A 161 -5.50 9.79 -1.00
C LEU A 161 -5.57 10.38 0.41
N ASN A 162 -6.77 10.37 1.02
CA ASN A 162 -6.97 10.75 2.43
C ASN A 162 -6.68 9.61 3.42
N VAL A 163 -5.51 9.00 3.33
CA VAL A 163 -5.17 7.85 4.16
C VAL A 163 -4.86 8.27 5.60
N ASP A 164 -5.33 7.46 6.55
CA ASP A 164 -5.01 7.56 7.97
C ASP A 164 -4.07 6.40 8.34
N LYS A 165 -2.80 6.72 8.57
CA LYS A 165 -1.76 5.72 8.87
C LYS A 165 -1.91 5.12 10.27
N ASP A 166 -2.64 5.77 11.18
CA ASP A 166 -2.88 5.21 12.51
C ASP A 166 -3.81 4.00 12.42
N ILE A 167 -4.75 4.04 11.46
CA ILE A 167 -5.65 2.95 11.13
C ILE A 167 -4.90 1.88 10.30
N VAL A 168 -4.46 2.21 9.08
CA VAL A 168 -3.99 1.19 8.13
C VAL A 168 -2.51 0.81 8.27
N GLY A 169 -1.73 1.58 9.03
CA GLY A 169 -0.26 1.46 9.06
C GLY A 169 0.37 2.06 7.79
N ASN A 170 1.38 1.40 7.23
CA ASN A 170 1.94 1.80 5.95
C ASN A 170 1.05 1.31 4.80
N PRO A 171 0.53 2.20 3.93
CA PRO A 171 -0.35 1.83 2.83
C PRO A 171 0.42 1.11 1.71
N LEU A 172 -0.20 0.12 1.09
CA LEU A 172 0.45 -0.80 0.16
C LEU A 172 -0.29 -0.90 -1.17
N ILE A 173 -1.59 -1.18 -1.14
CA ILE A 173 -2.41 -1.24 -2.36
C ILE A 173 -3.72 -0.51 -2.16
N ALA A 174 -4.32 -0.08 -3.26
CA ALA A 174 -5.70 0.37 -3.33
C ALA A 174 -6.48 -0.58 -4.24
N SER A 175 -7.74 -0.84 -3.90
CA SER A 175 -8.64 -1.60 -4.77
C SER A 175 -9.99 -0.91 -4.89
N GLU A 176 -10.60 -1.03 -6.07
CA GLU A 176 -11.95 -0.57 -6.31
C GLU A 176 -13.03 -1.40 -5.58
N LYS A 177 -12.68 -2.61 -5.15
CA LYS A 177 -13.57 -3.54 -4.45
C LYS A 177 -12.97 -3.92 -3.11
N GLU A 178 -13.84 -4.25 -2.15
CA GLU A 178 -13.38 -4.78 -0.88
C GLU A 178 -12.77 -6.18 -1.09
N ILE A 179 -11.60 -6.39 -0.51
CA ILE A 179 -10.84 -7.63 -0.48
C ILE A 179 -10.86 -8.08 0.98
N PRO A 180 -11.45 -9.24 1.31
CA PRO A 180 -11.54 -9.72 2.68
C PRO A 180 -10.20 -10.31 3.15
N LEU A 181 -9.18 -9.45 3.27
CA LEU A 181 -7.83 -9.81 3.70
C LEU A 181 -7.82 -10.23 5.16
N LYS A 182 -7.13 -11.33 5.44
CA LYS A 182 -6.75 -11.75 6.78
C LYS A 182 -5.36 -11.23 7.08
N TYR A 183 -5.21 -10.59 8.24
CA TYR A 183 -3.95 -10.01 8.73
C TYR A 183 -3.39 -10.83 9.90
N GLY A 184 -2.08 -10.71 10.14
CA GLY A 184 -1.46 -11.21 11.37
C GLY A 184 -1.26 -12.74 11.44
N ASN A 185 -1.47 -13.47 10.35
CA ASN A 185 -1.12 -14.90 10.31
C ASN A 185 0.41 -15.08 10.31
N ASN A 186 0.87 -16.28 10.70
CA ASN A 186 2.28 -16.64 10.55
C ASN A 186 2.58 -17.00 9.09
N TYR A 187 3.24 -16.09 8.37
CA TYR A 187 3.61 -16.25 6.97
C TYR A 187 5.05 -16.75 6.75
N THR A 188 5.75 -17.25 7.78
CA THR A 188 7.19 -17.57 7.69
C THR A 188 7.53 -18.49 6.51
N GLU A 189 6.80 -19.60 6.35
CA GLU A 189 7.08 -20.57 5.27
C GLU A 189 6.69 -20.04 3.89
N VAL A 190 5.56 -19.34 3.78
CA VAL A 190 5.14 -18.70 2.53
C VAL A 190 6.12 -17.60 2.11
N ASN A 191 6.59 -16.77 3.04
CA ASN A 191 7.60 -15.74 2.76
C ASN A 191 8.88 -16.35 2.17
N LYS A 192 9.35 -17.48 2.70
CA LYS A 192 10.51 -18.19 2.14
C LYS A 192 10.23 -18.66 0.71
N SER A 193 9.06 -19.24 0.45
CA SER A 193 8.66 -19.70 -0.88
C SER A 193 8.54 -18.56 -1.89
N ILE A 194 7.90 -17.45 -1.50
CA ILE A 194 7.77 -16.25 -2.32
C ILE A 194 9.15 -15.67 -2.62
N LYS A 195 9.99 -15.46 -1.60
CA LYS A 195 11.36 -14.96 -1.78
C LYS A 195 12.14 -15.82 -2.76
N LYS A 196 12.10 -17.15 -2.61
CA LYS A 196 12.79 -18.07 -3.53
C LYS A 196 12.27 -17.96 -4.96
N SER A 197 10.98 -17.76 -5.14
CA SER A 197 10.35 -17.63 -6.46
C SER A 197 10.68 -16.29 -7.12
N ALA A 198 10.48 -15.19 -6.40
CA ALA A 198 10.57 -13.83 -6.92
C ALA A 198 12.01 -13.28 -7.00
N ALA A 199 12.96 -13.86 -6.25
CA ALA A 199 14.34 -13.34 -6.19
C ALA A 199 15.05 -13.26 -7.55
N LYS A 200 14.69 -14.08 -8.54
CA LYS A 200 15.33 -14.05 -9.87
C LYS A 200 14.79 -12.94 -10.77
N GLU A 201 13.58 -12.48 -10.51
CA GLU A 201 12.86 -11.53 -11.36
C GLU A 201 12.82 -10.13 -10.74
N SER A 202 13.16 -10.00 -9.46
CA SER A 202 13.18 -8.73 -8.73
C SER A 202 14.22 -7.74 -9.28
N THR A 203 13.76 -6.53 -9.58
CA THR A 203 14.61 -5.38 -9.96
C THR A 203 15.62 -5.04 -8.88
N GLU A 204 15.24 -5.10 -7.60
CA GLU A 204 16.15 -4.88 -6.46
C GLU A 204 17.31 -5.88 -6.42
N ASN A 205 17.12 -7.12 -6.86
CA ASN A 205 18.23 -8.07 -6.96
C ASN A 205 19.06 -7.87 -8.23
N ASN A 206 18.42 -7.48 -9.34
CA ASN A 206 19.08 -7.30 -10.63
C ASN A 206 19.91 -6.00 -10.70
N TYR A 207 19.43 -4.94 -10.05
CA TYR A 207 19.99 -3.59 -10.13
C TYR A 207 20.22 -2.93 -8.76
N GLY A 208 19.58 -3.43 -7.70
CA GLY A 208 19.68 -2.86 -6.36
C GLY A 208 20.80 -3.46 -5.50
N PHE A 209 20.72 -3.24 -4.19
CA PHE A 209 21.76 -3.69 -3.25
C PHE A 209 21.63 -5.18 -2.86
N GLY A 210 20.86 -5.98 -3.61
CA GLY A 210 20.82 -7.44 -3.47
C GLY A 210 20.13 -7.95 -2.19
N ASN A 211 19.26 -7.15 -1.58
CA ASN A 211 18.59 -7.48 -0.31
C ASN A 211 17.07 -7.67 -0.45
N TYR A 212 16.60 -8.09 -1.62
CA TYR A 212 15.17 -8.30 -1.85
C TYR A 212 14.61 -9.34 -0.86
N ASN A 213 13.63 -8.89 -0.07
CA ASN A 213 13.01 -9.70 0.97
C ASN A 213 11.54 -9.30 1.13
N PRO A 214 10.65 -9.77 0.24
CA PRO A 214 9.24 -9.41 0.27
C PRO A 214 8.58 -9.98 1.52
N ILE A 215 7.65 -9.23 2.08
CA ILE A 215 6.93 -9.54 3.31
C ILE A 215 5.44 -9.66 2.97
N VAL A 216 4.85 -10.83 3.25
CA VAL A 216 3.40 -11.01 3.24
C VAL A 216 2.79 -10.25 4.43
N TYR A 217 1.86 -9.35 4.13
CA TYR A 217 1.13 -8.58 5.14
C TYR A 217 -0.31 -9.06 5.32
N GLY A 218 -0.86 -9.71 4.31
CA GLY A 218 -2.21 -10.27 4.37
C GLY A 218 -2.44 -11.32 3.28
N ASN A 219 -3.49 -12.11 3.47
CA ASN A 219 -3.87 -13.13 2.49
C ASN A 219 -5.39 -13.25 2.39
N TYR A 220 -5.86 -13.74 1.24
CA TYR A 220 -7.23 -14.20 1.05
C TYR A 220 -7.20 -15.51 0.27
N LYS A 221 -7.73 -16.59 0.87
CA LYS A 221 -7.57 -17.97 0.34
C LYS A 221 -6.09 -18.23 0.01
N ASN A 222 -5.78 -18.60 -1.23
CA ASN A 222 -4.44 -18.88 -1.75
C ASN A 222 -3.71 -17.65 -2.33
N LEU A 223 -4.30 -16.46 -2.23
CA LEU A 223 -3.69 -15.20 -2.64
C LEU A 223 -2.92 -14.58 -1.47
N TYR A 224 -1.66 -14.23 -1.71
CA TYR A 224 -0.76 -13.62 -0.75
C TYR A 224 -0.34 -12.24 -1.23
N PHE A 225 -0.63 -11.24 -0.40
CA PHE A 225 -0.34 -9.85 -0.69
C PHE A 225 0.96 -9.47 0.00
N THR A 226 1.91 -8.94 -0.75
CA THR A 226 3.27 -8.69 -0.30
C THR A 226 3.72 -7.27 -0.56
N TYR A 227 4.74 -6.86 0.17
CA TYR A 227 5.49 -5.65 -0.10
C TYR A 227 6.98 -5.86 0.11
N TYR A 228 7.79 -5.09 -0.61
CA TYR A 228 9.20 -4.87 -0.31
C TYR A 228 9.41 -3.36 -0.23
N ASP A 229 9.52 -2.82 0.97
CA ASP A 229 9.68 -1.38 1.23
C ASP A 229 10.10 -1.18 2.69
N ASP A 230 11.07 -0.28 2.93
CA ASP A 230 11.41 0.16 4.28
C ASP A 230 10.68 1.44 4.70
N PHE A 231 9.83 1.97 3.80
CA PHE A 231 8.99 3.15 3.91
C PHE A 231 9.77 4.44 4.13
N LYS A 232 10.98 4.50 3.56
CA LYS A 232 11.87 5.66 3.66
C LYS A 232 12.24 6.25 2.30
N TRP A 233 12.00 5.51 1.22
CA TRP A 233 12.41 5.86 -0.14
C TRP A 233 11.99 7.28 -0.60
N TYR A 234 10.86 7.79 -0.11
CA TYR A 234 10.33 9.11 -0.47
C TYR A 234 11.18 10.28 0.05
N ASP A 235 12.01 10.07 1.07
CA ASP A 235 12.93 11.07 1.61
C ASP A 235 14.37 10.67 1.27
N LYS A 236 15.02 11.42 0.37
CA LYS A 236 16.41 11.17 -0.05
C LYS A 236 17.43 11.21 1.09
N LYS A 237 17.09 11.85 2.22
CA LYS A 237 17.98 11.97 3.39
C LYS A 237 17.77 10.88 4.44
N SER A 238 16.77 10.03 4.26
CA SER A 238 16.38 9.01 5.24
C SER A 238 17.34 7.81 5.33
N GLY A 239 18.23 7.65 4.36
CA GLY A 239 19.11 6.47 4.24
C GLY A 239 18.33 5.20 3.93
N SER A 240 17.33 5.27 3.04
CA SER A 240 16.60 4.11 2.54
C SER A 240 17.57 3.04 2.01
N ASN A 241 17.36 1.80 2.42
CA ASN A 241 18.06 0.63 1.86
C ASN A 241 17.23 -0.07 0.78
N CYS A 242 15.99 0.37 0.57
CA CYS A 242 15.13 -0.05 -0.52
C CYS A 242 15.25 0.94 -1.66
N GLN A 243 15.65 0.46 -2.84
CA GLN A 243 15.77 1.27 -4.05
C GLN A 243 14.55 1.13 -4.96
N PHE A 244 13.95 -0.06 -4.96
CA PHE A 244 12.79 -0.38 -5.79
C PHE A 244 11.62 -0.84 -4.89
N PRO A 245 10.86 0.08 -4.29
CA PRO A 245 9.74 -0.30 -3.43
C PRO A 245 8.67 -0.99 -4.26
N GLU A 246 8.28 -2.19 -3.85
CA GLU A 246 7.42 -3.09 -4.62
C GLU A 246 6.17 -3.47 -3.82
N ARG A 247 5.06 -3.67 -4.53
CA ARG A 247 3.80 -4.24 -4.06
C ARG A 247 3.47 -5.38 -5.00
N ALA A 248 3.10 -6.54 -4.46
CA ALA A 248 2.77 -7.68 -5.31
C ALA A 248 1.68 -8.56 -4.72
N VAL A 249 1.07 -9.34 -5.62
CA VAL A 249 0.10 -10.38 -5.30
C VAL A 249 0.58 -11.67 -5.92
N PHE A 250 0.78 -12.67 -5.07
CA PHE A 250 1.17 -14.01 -5.45
C PHE A 250 0.02 -14.99 -5.23
N GLU A 251 -0.07 -16.01 -6.06
CA GLU A 251 -0.98 -17.13 -5.89
C GLU A 251 -0.20 -18.41 -5.64
N SER A 252 -0.61 -19.18 -4.63
CA SER A 252 -0.19 -20.56 -4.47
C SER A 252 -1.14 -21.49 -5.22
N ASP A 253 -0.60 -22.34 -6.08
CA ASP A 253 -1.36 -23.41 -6.71
C ASP A 253 -1.58 -24.59 -5.74
N SER A 254 -2.31 -25.61 -6.20
CA SER A 254 -2.61 -26.83 -5.42
C SER A 254 -1.38 -27.69 -5.10
N LYS A 255 -0.25 -27.45 -5.76
CA LYS A 255 1.04 -28.11 -5.52
C LYS A 255 1.97 -27.27 -4.65
N GLY A 256 1.52 -26.10 -4.19
CA GLY A 256 2.32 -25.17 -3.40
C GLY A 256 3.31 -24.34 -4.23
N LYS A 257 3.19 -24.34 -5.56
CA LYS A 257 4.00 -23.46 -6.42
C LYS A 257 3.46 -22.03 -6.31
N ILE A 258 4.38 -21.09 -6.12
CA ILE A 258 4.09 -19.67 -6.09
C ILE A 258 4.16 -19.11 -7.51
N ASN A 259 3.14 -18.34 -7.92
CA ASN A 259 3.11 -17.61 -9.18
C ASN A 259 2.80 -16.13 -8.90
N LEU A 260 3.50 -15.21 -9.57
CA LEU A 260 3.20 -13.78 -9.53
C LEU A 260 1.95 -13.50 -10.37
N LEU A 261 0.95 -12.84 -9.79
CA LEU A 261 -0.28 -12.44 -10.50
C LEU A 261 -0.28 -10.97 -10.89
N TRP A 262 0.33 -10.14 -10.05
CA TRP A 262 0.35 -8.70 -10.21
C TRP A 262 1.49 -8.12 -9.38
N SER A 263 2.14 -7.11 -9.92
CA SER A 263 3.12 -6.29 -9.21
C SER A 263 2.95 -4.82 -9.60
N SER A 264 3.40 -3.96 -8.72
CA SER A 264 3.66 -2.55 -8.99
C SER A 264 4.96 -2.22 -8.26
N GLU A 265 5.85 -1.53 -8.94
CA GLU A 265 7.16 -1.14 -8.42
C GLU A 265 7.40 0.35 -8.72
N MET A 266 8.20 1.03 -7.92
CA MET A 266 8.76 2.35 -8.27
C MET A 266 10.25 2.21 -8.57
N ASP A 267 10.75 2.94 -9.56
CA ASP A 267 12.17 3.02 -9.88
C ASP A 267 12.95 3.99 -8.98
N LEU A 268 14.25 4.13 -9.29
CA LEU A 268 15.18 5.03 -8.61
C LEU A 268 14.80 6.52 -8.69
N LEU A 269 13.99 6.91 -9.68
CA LEU A 269 13.47 8.27 -9.87
C LEU A 269 12.09 8.46 -9.24
N GLY A 270 11.54 7.41 -8.63
CA GLY A 270 10.17 7.39 -8.12
C GLY A 270 9.13 7.35 -9.23
N LEU A 271 9.48 6.82 -10.41
CA LEU A 271 8.55 6.55 -11.49
C LEU A 271 7.98 5.14 -11.31
N PRO A 272 6.66 4.95 -11.41
CA PRO A 272 6.08 3.61 -11.39
C PRO A 272 6.52 2.81 -12.62
N CYS A 273 7.03 1.59 -12.40
CA CYS A 273 7.38 0.62 -13.43
C CYS A 273 6.20 -0.34 -13.71
N LEU A 274 6.05 -0.72 -14.97
CA LEU A 274 5.07 -1.71 -15.46
C LEU A 274 5.62 -3.13 -15.40
#